data_AF-A0A8T5ZG88-F1
#
_entry.id   AF-A0A8T5ZG88-F1
#
_cell.length_a   1.000
_cell.length_b   1.000
_cell.length_c   1.000
_cell.angle_alpha   90.00
_cell.angle_beta   90.00
_cell.angle_gamma   90.00
#
_symmetry.space_group_name_H-M   'P 1'
#
loop_
_entity.id
_entity.type
_entity.pdbx_description
1 polymer ?
#
loop_
_entity_poly.entity_id
_entity_poly.type
_entity_poly.pdbx_seq_one_letter_code
_entity_poly.pdbx_strand_id
1 'polypeptide(L)' 'PVKKSEPMLNDTESYFNTAIKNAVAKGDVDKALKLLDEAERLGSTSARSTFISSVKGKG' A
#
# COMPACT_ATOMS: atom_id res chain seq x y z
N PRO A 1 11.37 23.69 -1.16
CA PRO A 1 12.02 22.37 -1.00
C PRO A 1 10.99 21.24 -1.01
N VAL A 2 10.94 20.46 -2.09
CA VAL A 2 10.21 19.18 -2.10
C VAL A 2 10.95 18.29 -1.10
N LYS A 3 10.31 18.00 0.04
CA LYS A 3 10.89 17.16 1.09
C LYS A 3 11.26 15.84 0.40
N LYS A 4 12.55 15.53 0.26
CA LYS A 4 12.99 14.21 -0.19
C LYS A 4 12.36 13.22 0.77
N SER A 5 11.38 12.46 0.32
CA SER A 5 10.86 11.32 1.06
C SER A 5 12.07 10.43 1.32
N GLU A 6 12.49 10.35 2.57
CA GLU A 6 13.47 9.37 3.00
C GLU A 6 12.94 8.00 2.57
N PRO A 7 13.77 7.10 2.03
CA PRO A 7 13.30 5.78 1.66
C PRO A 7 12.56 5.17 2.85
N MET A 8 11.33 4.72 2.64
CA MET A 8 10.57 4.05 3.68
C MET A 8 11.45 2.99 4.32
N LEU A 9 11.45 2.95 5.66
CA LEU A 9 12.00 1.80 6.37
C LEU A 9 11.27 0.56 5.85
N ASN A 10 12.03 -0.52 5.58
CA ASN A 10 11.49 -1.77 5.04
C ASN A 10 10.30 -2.29 5.89
N ASP A 11 10.35 -2.08 7.21
CA ASP A 11 9.28 -2.44 8.15
C ASP A 11 7.99 -1.65 7.87
N THR A 12 8.11 -0.39 7.49
CA THR A 12 6.98 0.45 7.09
C THR A 12 6.35 -0.06 5.79
N GLU A 13 7.17 -0.44 4.79
CA GLU A 13 6.65 -0.98 3.54
C GLU A 13 5.91 -2.32 3.73
N SER A 14 6.48 -3.22 4.55
CA SER A 14 5.84 -4.49 4.89
C SER A 14 4.49 -4.29 5.61
N TYR A 15 4.41 -3.31 6.50
CA TYR A 15 3.15 -2.93 7.16
C TYR A 15 2.08 -2.53 6.15
N PHE A 16 2.38 -1.60 5.24
CA PHE A 16 1.40 -1.14 4.24
C PHE A 16 0.98 -2.27 3.31
N ASN A 17 1.92 -3.09 2.83
CA ASN A 17 1.60 -4.22 1.96
C ASN A 17 0.65 -5.22 2.65
N THR A 18 0.89 -5.52 3.93
CA THR A 18 0.03 -6.41 4.72
C THR A 18 -1.35 -5.78 4.97
N ALA A 19 -1.39 -4.49 5.31
CA ALA A 19 -2.63 -3.77 5.56
C ALA A 19 -3.50 -3.65 4.29
N ILE A 20 -2.88 -3.39 3.14
CA ILE A 20 -3.54 -3.36 1.82
C ILE A 20 -4.14 -4.73 1.51
N LYS A 21 -3.36 -5.81 1.60
CA LYS A 21 -3.85 -7.19 1.38
C LYS A 21 -5.06 -7.50 2.25
N ASN A 22 -5.00 -7.17 3.53
CA ASN A 22 -6.07 -7.43 4.49
C ASN A 22 -7.34 -6.61 4.21
N ALA A 23 -7.19 -5.32 3.91
CA ALA A 23 -8.31 -4.46 3.55
C ALA A 23 -8.98 -4.94 2.26
N VAL A 24 -8.17 -5.26 1.24
CA VAL A 24 -8.69 -5.85 0.00
C VAL A 24 -9.41 -7.14 0.33
N ALA A 25 -8.82 -8.12 1.04
CA ALA A 25 -9.42 -9.39 1.42
C ALA A 25 -10.82 -9.22 2.07
N LYS A 26 -10.98 -8.24 2.96
CA LYS A 26 -12.24 -7.93 3.64
C LYS A 26 -13.30 -7.25 2.75
N GLY A 27 -12.91 -6.76 1.58
CA GLY A 27 -13.79 -5.97 0.72
C GLY A 27 -13.77 -4.48 1.04
N ASP A 28 -12.90 -4.05 1.95
CA ASP A 28 -12.72 -2.65 2.36
C ASP A 28 -11.87 -1.90 1.31
N VAL A 29 -12.37 -1.79 0.08
CA VAL A 29 -11.61 -1.23 -1.06
C VAL A 29 -11.19 0.22 -0.78
N ASP A 30 -12.07 1.04 -0.21
CA ASP A 30 -11.76 2.45 0.14
C ASP A 30 -10.60 2.55 1.15
N LYS A 31 -10.54 1.61 2.10
CA LYS A 31 -9.46 1.55 3.08
C LYS A 31 -8.15 1.14 2.41
N ALA A 32 -8.21 0.17 1.50
CA ALA A 32 -7.04 -0.27 0.74
C ALA A 32 -6.47 0.85 -0.13
N LEU A 33 -7.32 1.67 -0.74
CA LEU A 33 -6.91 2.86 -1.50
C LEU A 33 -6.22 3.91 -0.63
N LYS A 34 -6.79 4.25 0.54
CA LYS A 34 -6.14 5.18 1.49
C LYS A 34 -4.77 4.70 1.96
N LEU A 35 -4.63 3.39 2.22
CA LEU A 35 -3.36 2.78 2.61
C LEU A 35 -2.33 2.81 1.47
N LEU A 36 -2.79 2.60 0.23
CA LEU A 36 -1.97 2.74 -0.96
C LEU A 36 -1.44 4.18 -1.10
N ASP A 37 -2.32 5.18 -1.06
CA ASP A 37 -1.94 6.59 -1.21
C ASP A 37 -0.91 7.02 -0.15
N GLU A 38 -1.09 6.58 1.09
CA GLU A 38 -0.17 6.89 2.18
C GLU A 38 1.19 6.19 1.98
N ALA A 39 1.20 4.94 1.53
CA ALA A 39 2.42 4.23 1.19
C ALA A 39 3.18 4.91 0.04
N GLU A 40 2.47 5.33 -1.03
CA GLU A 40 3.06 6.07 -2.15
C GLU A 40 3.61 7.43 -1.72
N ARG A 41 2.89 8.16 -0.86
CA ARG A 41 3.34 9.45 -0.29
C ARG A 41 4.65 9.29 0.50
N LEU A 42 4.81 8.17 1.17
CA LEU A 42 6.02 7.84 1.93
C LEU A 42 7.14 7.28 1.04
N GLY A 43 6.86 6.92 -0.21
CA GLY A 43 7.84 6.45 -1.20
C GLY A 43 7.85 4.94 -1.44
N SER A 44 6.79 4.22 -1.09
CA SER A 44 6.68 2.79 -1.39
C SER A 44 6.72 2.55 -2.90
N THR A 45 7.49 1.55 -3.30
CA THR A 45 7.56 1.11 -4.70
C THR A 45 6.72 -0.14 -4.96
N SER A 46 6.24 -0.81 -3.90
CA SER A 46 5.51 -2.08 -3.95
C SER A 46 4.03 -2.01 -3.54
N ALA A 47 3.57 -0.91 -2.96
CA ALA A 47 2.18 -0.78 -2.51
C ALA A 47 1.16 -0.93 -3.67
N ARG A 48 1.42 -0.28 -4.81
CA ARG A 48 0.52 -0.31 -5.98
C ARG A 48 0.40 -1.70 -6.59
N SER A 49 1.54 -2.40 -6.77
CA SER A 49 1.54 -3.76 -7.29
C SER A 49 0.87 -4.74 -6.32
N THR A 50 1.06 -4.54 -5.01
CA THR A 50 0.37 -5.29 -3.95
C THR A 50 -1.14 -5.09 -4.02
N PHE A 51 -1.62 -3.84 -4.15
CA PHE A 51 -3.05 -3.54 -4.30
C PHE A 51 -3.63 -4.24 -5.53
N ILE A 52 -3.04 -4.03 -6.71
CA ILE A 52 -3.51 -4.60 -7.99
C ILE A 52 -3.56 -6.14 -7.92
N SER A 53 -2.51 -6.77 -7.39
CA SER A 53 -2.47 -8.23 -7.25
C SER A 53 -3.55 -8.75 -6.30
N SER A 54 -3.78 -8.01 -5.20
CA SER A 54 -4.78 -8.39 -4.20
C SER A 54 -6.21 -8.27 -4.75
N VAL A 55 -6.53 -7.22 -5.52
CA VAL A 55 -7.87 -7.08 -6.12
C VAL A 55 -8.11 -8.06 -7.26
N LYS A 56 -7.06 -8.37 -8.05
CA LYS A 56 -7.14 -9.35 -9.14
C LYS A 56 -7.36 -10.78 -8.61
N GLY A 57 -6.72 -11.14 -7.49
CA GLY A 57 -6.87 -12.47 -6.89
C GLY A 57 -8.20 -12.73 -6.17
N LYS A 58 -9.11 -11.74 -6.13
CA LYS A 58 -10.48 -11.90 -5.59
C LYS A 58 -11.51 -12.40 -6.61
N GLY A 59 -11.13 -12.53 -7.88
CA GLY A 59 -11.98 -13.01 -8.97
C GLY A 59 -11.76 -14.48 -9.30
#